data_AF-A0AAJ1LBK8-F1
#
_entry.id   AF-A0AAJ1LBK8-F1
#
_cell.length_a   1.000
_cell.length_b   1.000
_cell.length_c   1.000
_cell.angle_alpha   90.00
_cell.angle_beta   90.00
_cell.angle_gamma   90.00
#
_symmetry.space_group_name_H-M   'P 1'
#
loop_
_entity.id
_entity.type
_entity.pdbx_description
1 polymer ?
#
loop_
_entity_poly.entity_id
_entity_poly.type
_entity_poly.pdbx_seq_one_letter_code
_entity_poly.pdbx_strand_id
1 'polypeptide(L)' 'MSSACTCHIDKNKCLWCKTGVYCSTFGSEKSQGASMNFPDGRVIRFHTSNMEEAHNLANMLGNVVIGIGMEKKNAEN' A
#
# COMPACT_ATOMS: atom_id res chain seq x y z
N MET A 1 13.82 4.99 5.13
CA MET A 1 12.68 4.29 4.48
C MET A 1 12.27 3.15 5.38
N SER A 2 11.12 3.26 6.07
CA SER A 2 10.53 2.14 6.81
C SER A 2 9.65 1.37 5.84
N SER A 3 10.13 0.23 5.34
CA SER A 3 9.33 -0.69 4.56
C SER A 3 8.29 -1.33 5.47
N ALA A 4 7.00 -1.26 5.12
CA ALA A 4 5.90 -1.91 5.83
C ALA A 4 5.94 -3.46 5.78
N CYS A 5 7.14 -4.06 5.68
CA CYS A 5 7.34 -5.47 5.93
C CYS A 5 7.89 -5.65 7.34
N THR A 6 7.00 -5.83 8.31
CA THR A 6 7.28 -6.29 9.68
C THR A 6 7.67 -7.78 9.70
N CYS A 7 8.27 -8.28 8.63
CA CYS A 7 8.55 -9.69 8.44
C CYS A 7 9.89 -10.06 9.10
N HIS A 8 9.88 -10.27 10.42
CA HIS A 8 11.03 -10.76 11.19
C HIS A 8 11.34 -12.26 10.98
N ILE A 9 10.56 -12.99 10.19
CA ILE A 9 10.49 -14.46 10.30
C ILE A 9 10.75 -15.22 8.98
N ASP A 10 10.29 -14.76 7.81
CA ASP A 10 10.60 -15.43 6.51
C ASP A 10 10.13 -14.58 5.31
N LYS A 11 11.07 -14.16 4.45
CA LYS A 11 10.78 -13.37 3.24
C LYS A 11 9.97 -14.16 2.20
N ASN A 12 10.08 -15.49 2.16
CA ASN A 12 9.37 -16.34 1.20
C ASN A 12 7.90 -16.57 1.61
N LYS A 13 7.56 -16.35 2.89
CA LYS A 13 6.19 -16.48 3.41
C LYS A 13 5.46 -15.15 3.47
N CYS A 14 6.18 -14.03 3.48
CA CYS A 14 5.54 -12.72 3.48
C CYS A 14 4.93 -12.42 2.11
N LEU A 15 3.61 -12.24 2.07
CA LEU A 15 2.93 -11.95 0.81
C LEU A 15 3.46 -10.65 0.17
N TRP A 16 3.70 -9.60 0.95
CA TRP A 16 4.24 -8.33 0.45
C TRP A 16 5.62 -8.50 -0.20
N CYS A 17 6.51 -9.29 0.41
CA CYS A 17 7.80 -9.62 -0.19
C CYS A 17 7.64 -10.45 -1.47
N LYS A 18 6.71 -11.41 -1.46
CA LYS A 18 6.48 -12.29 -2.61
C LYS A 18 5.84 -11.57 -3.79
N THR A 19 4.95 -10.62 -3.53
CA THR A 19 4.26 -9.84 -4.57
C THR A 19 5.03 -8.58 -4.96
N GLY A 20 6.02 -8.16 -4.18
CA GLY A 20 6.74 -6.89 -4.39
C GLY A 20 5.87 -5.66 -4.15
N VAL A 21 4.67 -5.82 -3.57
CA VAL A 21 3.77 -4.71 -3.25
C VAL A 21 4.18 -4.10 -1.91
N TYR A 22 4.15 -2.78 -1.79
CA TYR A 22 4.44 -2.10 -0.52
C TYR A 22 3.62 -0.84 -0.31
N CYS A 23 3.35 -0.54 0.95
CA CYS A 23 2.70 0.69 1.38
C CYS A 23 3.73 1.80 1.64
N SER A 24 3.39 3.04 1.27
CA SER A 24 4.15 4.24 1.58
C SER A 24 3.22 5.42 1.85
N THR A 25 3.76 6.53 2.35
CA THR A 25 3.03 7.81 2.42
C THR A 25 3.55 8.78 1.37
N PHE A 26 2.71 9.74 1.00
CA PHE A 26 3.07 10.86 0.14
C PHE A 26 2.52 12.16 0.73
N GLY A 27 3.22 13.27 0.50
CA GLY A 27 2.84 14.58 1.00
C GLY A 27 3.41 15.68 0.10
N SER A 28 2.58 16.68 -0.17
CA SER A 28 2.88 17.88 -0.94
C SER A 28 1.99 19.01 -0.42
N GLU A 29 2.27 20.26 -0.81
CA GLU A 29 1.45 21.42 -0.43
C GLU A 29 -0.04 21.27 -0.80
N LYS A 30 -0.37 20.45 -1.79
CA LYS A 30 -1.73 20.30 -2.34
C LYS A 30 -2.38 18.95 -2.04
N SER A 31 -1.63 17.99 -1.51
CA SER A 31 -2.13 16.64 -1.32
C SER A 31 -1.21 15.80 -0.46
N GLN A 32 -1.83 14.96 0.37
CA GLN A 32 -1.18 13.99 1.24
C GLN A 32 -2.00 12.71 1.28
N GLY A 33 -1.35 11.61 1.68
CA GLY A 33 -2.02 10.33 1.77
C GLY A 33 -1.11 9.13 1.89
N ALA A 34 -1.72 7.95 1.81
CA ALA A 34 -1.04 6.67 1.71
C ALA A 34 -1.13 6.13 0.28
N SER A 35 -0.16 5.31 -0.11
CA SER A 35 -0.15 4.67 -1.42
C SER A 35 0.25 3.21 -1.33
N MET A 36 -0.38 2.38 -2.15
CA MET A 36 0.06 1.01 -2.42
C MET A 36 0.74 0.97 -3.78
N ASN A 37 1.99 0.54 -3.79
CA ASN A 37 2.85 0.52 -4.97
C ASN A 37 3.01 -0.93 -5.44
N PHE A 38 2.76 -1.18 -6.72
CA PHE A 38 2.84 -2.49 -7.34
C PHE A 38 4.16 -2.65 -8.11
N PRO A 39 4.69 -3.88 -8.25
CA PRO A 39 5.95 -4.13 -8.95
C PRO A 39 5.91 -3.76 -10.44
N ASP A 40 4.72 -3.68 -11.03
CA ASP A 40 4.50 -3.27 -12.42
C ASP A 40 4.42 -1.74 -12.61
N GLY A 41 4.71 -0.97 -11.55
CA GLY A 41 4.70 0.49 -11.56
C GLY A 41 3.32 1.12 -11.34
N ARG A 42 2.25 0.33 -11.21
CA ARG A 42 0.94 0.88 -10.83
C ARG A 42 0.95 1.35 -9.38
N VAL A 43 0.18 2.40 -9.10
CA VAL A 43 0.04 2.97 -7.75
C VAL A 43 -1.43 3.24 -7.48
N ILE A 44 -1.93 2.77 -6.35
CA ILE A 44 -3.23 3.20 -5.80
C ILE A 44 -2.94 4.25 -4.73
N ARG A 45 -3.59 5.41 -4.82
CA ARG A 45 -3.45 6.52 -3.87
C ARG A 45 -4.71 6.68 -3.03
N PHE A 46 -4.53 6.80 -1.72
CA PHE A 46 -5.56 7.10 -0.74
C PHE A 46 -5.25 8.47 -0.15
N HIS A 47 -6.09 9.46 -0.46
CA HIS A 47 -5.91 10.82 0.05
C HIS A 47 -6.43 10.92 1.48
N THR A 48 -5.68 11.59 2.35
CA THR A 48 -6.03 11.79 3.76
C THR A 48 -6.10 13.27 4.11
N SER A 49 -6.74 13.60 5.24
CA SER A 49 -6.89 14.97 5.71
C SER A 49 -5.56 15.58 6.16
N ASN A 50 -4.64 14.78 6.69
CA ASN A 50 -3.33 15.22 7.15
C ASN A 50 -2.31 14.07 7.08
N MET A 51 -1.04 14.36 7.40
CA MET A 51 0.05 13.38 7.36
C MET A 51 -0.01 12.35 8.49
N GLU A 52 -0.59 12.69 9.65
CA GLU A 52 -0.80 11.72 10.73
C GLU A 52 -1.74 10.59 10.28
N GLU A 53 -2.86 10.96 9.67
CA GLU A 53 -3.80 10.01 9.05
C GLU A 53 -3.17 9.21 7.91
N ALA A 54 -2.27 9.82 7.12
CA ALA A 54 -1.53 9.11 6.10
C ALA A 54 -0.65 8.00 6.70
N HIS A 55 0.06 8.30 7.79
CA HIS A 55 0.89 7.33 8.50
C HIS A 55 0.05 6.23 9.16
N ASN A 56 -1.06 6.59 9.81
CA ASN A 56 -2.00 5.64 10.40
C ASN A 56 -2.54 4.68 9.34
N LEU A 57 -3.00 5.20 8.20
CA LEU A 57 -3.52 4.39 7.11
C LEU A 57 -2.45 3.48 6.50
N ALA A 58 -1.24 3.97 6.24
CA ALA A 58 -0.15 3.15 5.71
C ALA A 58 0.22 1.99 6.66
N ASN A 59 0.22 2.26 7.97
CA ASN A 59 0.44 1.22 8.98
C ASN A 59 -0.70 0.20 9.04
N MET A 60 -1.96 0.65 9.00
CA MET A 60 -3.12 -0.25 8.98
C MET A 60 -3.11 -1.14 7.74
N LEU A 61 -2.80 -0.60 6.57
CA LEU A 61 -2.67 -1.38 5.33
C LEU A 61 -1.56 -2.44 5.46
N GLY A 62 -0.38 -2.07 5.95
CA GLY A 62 0.72 -3.04 6.13
C GLY A 62 0.44 -4.15 7.15
N ASN A 63 -0.34 -3.85 8.20
CA ASN A 63 -0.61 -4.78 9.29
C ASN A 63 -1.84 -5.67 9.07
N VAL A 64 -2.88 -5.16 8.41
CA VAL A 64 -4.19 -5.85 8.30
C VAL A 64 -4.37 -6.51 6.94
N VAL A 65 -3.85 -5.90 5.87
CA VAL A 65 -4.07 -6.42 4.52
C VAL A 65 -3.10 -7.58 4.26
N ILE A 66 -3.68 -8.75 3.99
CA ILE A 66 -2.94 -9.99 3.70
C ILE A 66 -2.96 -10.33 2.21
N GLY A 67 -3.40 -9.43 1.32
CA GLY A 67 -3.44 -9.63 -0.12
C GLY A 67 -4.32 -8.63 -0.87
N ILE A 68 -4.05 -8.49 -2.18
CA ILE A 68 -4.78 -7.59 -3.08
C ILE A 68 -5.08 -8.34 -4.38
N GLY A 69 -6.36 -8.44 -4.72
CA GLY A 69 -6.83 -8.88 -6.04
C GLY A 69 -7.20 -7.68 -6.90
N MET A 70 -6.80 -7.68 -8.17
CA MET A 70 -7.25 -6.69 -9.15
C MET A 70 -8.06 -7.40 -10.21
N GLU A 71 -9.34 -7.09 -10.28
CA GLU A 71 -10.23 -7.59 -11.32
C GLU A 71 -10.57 -6.47 -12.29
N LYS A 72 -10.56 -6.78 -13.58
CA LYS A 72 -11.17 -5.87 -14.57
C LYS A 72 -12.67 -6.04 -14.46
N LYS A 73 -13.36 -4.97 -14.08
CA LYS A 73 -14.82 -4.94 -14.19
C LYS A 73 -15.15 -4.92 -15.69
N ASN A 74 -15.78 -5.97 -16.20
CA ASN A 74 -16.33 -5.94 -17.55
C ASN A 74 -17.42 -4.86 -17.57
N ALA A 75 -17.36 -3.91 -18.50
CA ALA A 75 -18.45 -2.99 -18.70
C ALA A 75 -19.67 -3.81 -19.16
N GLU A 76 -20.73 -3.82 -18.36
CA GLU A 76 -22.04 -4.23 -18.85
C GLU A 76 -22.47 -3.15 -19.84
N ASN A 77 -22.49 -3.52 -21.14
CA ASN A 77 -23.00 -2.67 -22.22
C ASN A 77 -24.49 -2.43 -22.08
#